data_AF-A0A8J2KAR1-F1
#
_entry.id   AF-A0A8J2KAR1-F1
#
_cell.length_a   1.000
_cell.length_b   1.000
_cell.length_c   1.000
_cell.angle_alpha   90.00
_cell.angle_beta   90.00
_cell.angle_gamma   90.00
#
_symmetry.space_group_name_H-M   'P 1'
#
loop_
_entity.id
_entity.type
_entity.pdbx_description
1 polymer ?
#
loop_
_entity_poly.entity_id
_entity_poly.type
_entity_poly.pdbx_seq_one_letter_code
_entity_poly.pdbx_strand_id
1 'polypeptide(L)'
;VIIDGFTGCGKTTQIPQLIIDRAAELRKPCNVIVTQPRRLAAVSVARRVCEERCWELGTVVGYQVGMDKRVTKNETLVTYMTTGVLLRKLTGCKNFQEWTHIIVDEVHERDLETDLLLLLIKKILIEDKLGKKRNVKLILMSATVNARQFSQYFAVSKRDDENVETPVIKIPTIKKYKIEDVFLDQLVSSPEALDEIYSKIDMERATLIPELYTQAVRTIKELDREEASHDPRLRHGAEDKLIQRERGSVLVFLPGIMEIKTMCKLLNEENRKQANNDTKFKDPDPFQWDIVNLHSSVTNDEQRKVFDTPKPYRRKIILSTNIAESSITVPDIVYGIMLKFS
;
A
#
# COMPACT_ATOMS: atom_id res chain seq x y z
N VAL A 1 17.33 0.06 15.61
CA VAL A 1 17.84 0.61 14.33
C VAL A 1 16.66 1.20 13.58
N ILE A 2 16.90 2.17 12.69
CA ILE A 2 15.87 2.72 11.81
C ILE A 2 16.22 2.32 10.39
N ILE A 3 15.24 1.81 9.64
CA ILE A 3 15.36 1.47 8.24
C ILE A 3 14.56 2.51 7.45
N ASP A 4 15.27 3.28 6.64
CA ASP A 4 14.73 4.33 5.80
C ASP A 4 14.77 3.86 4.34
N GLY A 5 13.62 3.81 3.67
CA GLY A 5 13.56 3.46 2.25
C GLY A 5 12.16 3.66 1.69
N PHE A 6 12.07 4.05 0.42
CA PHE A 6 10.80 4.39 -0.23
C PHE A 6 9.74 3.27 -0.19
N THR A 7 8.46 3.62 -0.37
CA THR A 7 7.36 2.65 -0.46
C THR A 7 7.58 1.71 -1.64
N GLY A 8 7.44 0.40 -1.43
CA GLY A 8 7.70 -0.61 -2.47
C GLY A 8 9.16 -1.10 -2.56
N CYS A 9 10.09 -0.60 -1.74
CA CYS A 9 11.47 -1.13 -1.69
C CYS A 9 11.59 -2.49 -0.95
N GLY A 10 10.47 -3.04 -0.46
CA GLY A 10 10.42 -4.37 0.14
C GLY A 10 10.69 -4.45 1.64
N LYS A 11 10.81 -3.32 2.37
CA LYS A 11 11.05 -3.30 3.84
C LYS A 11 10.15 -4.27 4.60
N THR A 12 8.85 -4.11 4.40
CA THR A 12 7.76 -4.77 5.10
C THR A 12 7.74 -6.29 4.88
N THR A 13 8.10 -6.76 3.69
CA THR A 13 8.13 -8.19 3.33
C THR A 13 9.48 -8.82 3.61
N GLN A 14 10.59 -8.14 3.29
CA GLN A 14 11.94 -8.74 3.27
C GLN A 14 12.67 -8.67 4.61
N ILE A 15 12.57 -7.57 5.37
CA ILE A 15 13.31 -7.41 6.64
C ILE A 15 12.96 -8.52 7.65
N PRO A 16 11.68 -8.88 7.87
CA PRO A 16 11.33 -9.97 8.79
C PRO A 16 11.91 -11.32 8.33
N GLN A 17 11.88 -11.59 7.02
CA GLN A 17 12.43 -12.80 6.41
C GLN A 17 13.95 -12.91 6.65
N LEU A 18 14.69 -11.83 6.40
CA LEU A 18 16.14 -11.77 6.67
C LEU A 18 16.49 -12.06 8.14
N ILE A 19 15.64 -11.58 9.07
CA ILE A 19 15.83 -11.83 10.50
C ILE A 19 15.63 -13.31 10.85
N ILE A 20 14.56 -13.94 10.35
CA ILE A 20 14.29 -15.36 10.66
C ILE A 20 15.30 -16.29 9.98
N ASP A 21 15.71 -16.01 8.74
CA ASP A 21 16.71 -16.79 8.03
C ASP A 21 18.04 -16.75 8.80
N ARG A 22 18.49 -15.54 9.18
CA ARG A 22 19.73 -15.39 9.93
C ARG A 22 19.66 -16.03 11.32
N ALA A 23 18.51 -15.99 11.97
CA ALA A 23 18.34 -16.64 13.27
C ALA A 23 18.37 -18.18 13.13
N ALA A 24 17.79 -18.73 12.07
CA ALA A 24 17.85 -20.15 11.75
C ALA A 24 19.29 -20.60 11.46
N GLU A 25 20.03 -19.86 10.62
CA GLU A 25 21.46 -20.12 10.35
C GLU A 25 22.29 -20.16 11.63
N LEU A 26 22.03 -19.22 12.55
CA LEU A 26 22.73 -19.12 13.84
C LEU A 26 22.16 -20.03 14.93
N ARG A 27 21.10 -20.79 14.64
CA ARG A 27 20.35 -21.61 15.61
C ARG A 27 19.95 -20.85 16.88
N LYS A 28 19.50 -19.60 16.71
CA LYS A 28 19.05 -18.73 17.81
C LYS A 28 17.52 -18.67 17.87
N PRO A 29 16.93 -18.56 19.08
CA PRO A 29 15.48 -18.38 19.20
C PRO A 29 15.07 -17.09 18.49
N CYS A 30 13.97 -17.16 17.72
CA CYS A 30 13.44 -16.04 16.97
C CYS A 30 11.91 -16.00 17.06
N ASN A 31 11.40 -14.81 17.34
CA ASN A 31 9.99 -14.48 17.29
C ASN A 31 9.90 -12.97 16.99
N VAL A 32 9.32 -12.65 15.84
CA VAL A 32 9.28 -11.32 15.24
C VAL A 32 7.83 -10.85 15.18
N ILE A 33 7.58 -9.66 15.74
CA ILE A 33 6.34 -8.92 15.49
C ILE A 33 6.61 -7.82 14.48
N VAL A 34 5.68 -7.66 13.54
CA VAL A 34 5.64 -6.52 12.63
C VAL A 34 4.30 -5.83 12.78
N THR A 35 4.29 -4.55 13.17
CA THR A 35 3.04 -3.78 13.20
C THR A 35 2.74 -3.19 11.83
N GLN A 36 1.45 -3.03 11.55
CA GLN A 36 0.92 -2.31 10.41
C GLN A 36 -0.18 -1.36 10.89
N PRO A 37 -0.30 -0.15 10.30
CA PRO A 37 -1.34 0.80 10.71
C PRO A 37 -2.75 0.28 10.39
N ARG A 38 -2.90 -0.53 9.33
CA ARG A 38 -4.20 -0.95 8.81
C ARG A 38 -4.37 -2.48 8.81
N ARG A 39 -5.60 -2.95 9.06
CA ARG A 39 -5.92 -4.39 9.14
C ARG A 39 -5.62 -5.12 7.82
N LEU A 40 -6.02 -4.53 6.69
CA LEU A 40 -5.79 -5.14 5.38
C LEU A 40 -4.30 -5.26 5.06
N ALA A 41 -3.50 -4.25 5.41
CA ALA A 41 -2.05 -4.27 5.25
C ALA A 41 -1.42 -5.46 6.00
N ALA A 42 -1.74 -5.65 7.28
CA ALA A 42 -1.25 -6.80 8.06
C ALA A 42 -1.60 -8.15 7.44
N VAL A 43 -2.84 -8.31 6.95
CA VAL A 43 -3.30 -9.56 6.35
C VAL A 43 -2.67 -9.79 4.97
N SER A 44 -2.64 -8.77 4.13
CA SER A 44 -2.08 -8.80 2.77
C SER A 44 -0.60 -9.12 2.79
N VAL A 45 0.18 -8.43 3.63
CA VAL A 45 1.62 -8.66 3.76
C VAL A 45 1.91 -10.08 4.27
N ALA A 46 1.18 -10.55 5.28
CA ALA A 46 1.38 -11.91 5.80
C ALA A 46 1.15 -12.97 4.71
N ARG A 47 0.09 -12.81 3.89
CA ARG A 47 -0.18 -13.69 2.74
C ARG A 47 0.93 -13.60 1.70
N ARG A 48 1.34 -12.38 1.35
CA ARG A 48 2.39 -12.15 0.36
C ARG A 48 3.70 -12.82 0.76
N VAL A 49 4.11 -12.72 2.02
CA VAL A 49 5.33 -13.39 2.51
C VAL A 49 5.18 -14.92 2.49
N CYS A 50 3.99 -15.44 2.81
CA CYS A 50 3.71 -16.87 2.66
C CYS A 50 3.84 -17.33 1.21
N GLU A 51 3.27 -16.57 0.26
CA GLU A 51 3.36 -16.85 -1.18
C GLU A 51 4.81 -16.86 -1.68
N GLU A 52 5.62 -15.87 -1.28
CA GLU A 52 7.04 -15.76 -1.65
C GLU A 52 7.87 -16.98 -1.21
N ARG A 53 7.45 -17.66 -0.14
CA ARG A 53 8.16 -18.80 0.46
C ARG A 53 7.46 -20.14 0.29
N CYS A 54 6.32 -20.16 -0.40
CA CYS A 54 5.44 -21.32 -0.48
C CYS A 54 5.06 -21.90 0.90
N TRP A 55 4.82 -21.02 1.88
CA TRP A 55 4.36 -21.41 3.22
C TRP A 55 2.85 -21.30 3.36
N GLU A 56 2.28 -22.10 4.27
CA GLU A 56 0.87 -21.99 4.62
C GLU A 56 0.66 -20.89 5.66
N LEU A 57 -0.33 -20.02 5.42
CA LEU A 57 -0.65 -18.91 6.32
C LEU A 57 -1.11 -19.42 7.70
N GLY A 58 -0.41 -18.99 8.75
CA GLY A 58 -0.64 -19.43 10.13
C GLY A 58 0.42 -20.41 10.64
N THR A 59 1.28 -20.94 9.77
CA THR A 59 2.46 -21.75 10.14
C THR A 59 3.61 -20.80 10.53
N VAL A 60 4.70 -20.73 9.75
CA VAL A 60 5.89 -19.89 10.00
C VAL A 60 5.54 -18.40 10.06
N VAL A 61 4.61 -17.97 9.21
CA VAL A 61 4.14 -16.58 9.11
C VAL A 61 2.64 -16.54 9.32
N GLY A 62 2.19 -15.57 10.11
CA GLY A 62 0.78 -15.39 10.42
C GLY A 62 0.41 -13.95 10.71
N TYR A 63 -0.85 -13.73 11.06
CA TYR A 63 -1.33 -12.39 11.41
C TYR A 63 -2.30 -12.36 12.60
N GLN A 64 -2.43 -11.19 13.23
CA GLN A 64 -3.48 -10.91 14.21
C GLN A 64 -4.04 -9.49 14.02
N VAL A 65 -5.33 -9.38 13.68
CA VAL A 65 -6.02 -8.10 13.49
C VAL A 65 -7.35 -8.08 14.24
N GLY A 66 -7.44 -7.25 15.29
CA GLY A 66 -8.61 -7.27 16.18
C GLY A 66 -8.79 -8.66 16.81
N MET A 67 -9.93 -9.29 16.55
CA MET A 67 -10.26 -10.65 16.99
C MET A 67 -9.90 -11.73 15.96
N ASP A 68 -9.60 -11.34 14.71
CA ASP A 68 -9.19 -12.28 13.66
C ASP A 68 -7.70 -12.62 13.83
N LYS A 69 -7.40 -13.91 14.01
CA LYS A 69 -6.08 -14.40 14.39
C LYS A 69 -5.79 -15.69 13.62
N ARG A 70 -4.69 -15.66 12.86
CA ARG A 70 -4.14 -16.80 12.11
C ARG A 70 -2.68 -17.00 12.50
N VAL A 71 -2.47 -17.58 13.68
CA VAL A 71 -1.13 -17.93 14.19
C VAL A 71 -1.22 -19.24 14.98
N THR A 72 -0.20 -20.08 14.85
CA THR A 72 -0.07 -21.33 15.58
C THR A 72 1.03 -21.19 16.63
N LYS A 73 0.71 -21.54 17.88
CA LYS A 73 1.65 -21.41 19.01
C LYS A 73 2.88 -22.29 18.76
N ASN A 74 4.07 -21.74 18.98
CA ASN A 74 5.37 -22.38 18.77
C ASN A 74 5.75 -22.71 17.31
N GLU A 75 4.88 -22.42 16.34
CA GLU A 75 5.19 -22.55 14.91
C GLU A 75 5.38 -21.19 14.25
N THR A 76 4.52 -20.21 14.58
CA THR A 76 4.61 -18.87 13.99
C THR A 76 5.77 -18.08 14.54
N LEU A 77 6.72 -17.78 13.65
CA LEU A 77 7.93 -17.01 13.93
C LEU A 77 7.79 -15.53 13.55
N VAL A 78 6.98 -15.21 12.54
CA VAL A 78 6.68 -13.83 12.15
C VAL A 78 5.17 -13.60 12.26
N THR A 79 4.79 -12.64 13.11
CA THR A 79 3.39 -12.22 13.23
C THR A 79 3.21 -10.78 12.78
N TYR A 80 2.45 -10.58 11.71
CA TYR A 80 1.96 -9.26 11.30
C TYR A 80 0.71 -8.89 12.10
N MET A 81 0.64 -7.71 12.69
CA MET A 81 -0.54 -7.29 13.46
C MET A 81 -0.82 -5.81 13.34
N THR A 82 -2.03 -5.38 13.69
CA THR A 82 -2.27 -3.93 13.78
C THR A 82 -1.58 -3.31 15.00
N THR A 83 -1.22 -2.04 14.89
CA THR A 83 -0.66 -1.25 15.99
C THR A 83 -1.48 -1.38 17.28
N GLY A 84 -2.80 -1.17 17.22
CA GLY A 84 -3.70 -1.35 18.37
C GLY A 84 -3.78 -2.78 18.95
N VAL A 85 -3.43 -3.84 18.20
CA VAL A 85 -3.31 -5.20 18.78
C VAL A 85 -2.06 -5.28 19.64
N LEU A 86 -0.91 -4.82 19.16
CA LEU A 86 0.33 -4.83 19.94
C LEU A 86 0.21 -3.93 21.17
N LEU A 87 -0.36 -2.74 21.02
CA LEU A 87 -0.57 -1.80 22.13
C LEU A 87 -1.35 -2.46 23.27
N ARG A 88 -2.50 -3.11 22.97
CA ARG A 88 -3.28 -3.83 23.99
C ARG A 88 -2.51 -4.96 24.66
N LYS A 89 -1.68 -5.69 23.92
CA LYS A 89 -0.83 -6.74 24.50
C LYS A 89 0.20 -6.16 25.47
N LEU A 90 0.87 -5.06 25.10
CA LEU A 90 1.87 -4.41 25.95
C LEU A 90 1.27 -3.73 27.18
N THR A 91 0.03 -3.23 27.11
CA THR A 91 -0.67 -2.73 28.30
C THR A 91 -0.92 -3.85 29.32
N GLY A 92 -1.16 -5.09 28.85
CA GLY A 92 -1.34 -6.26 29.73
C GLY A 92 -0.03 -6.91 30.18
N CYS A 93 1.02 -6.85 29.36
CA CYS A 93 2.30 -7.49 29.60
C CYS A 93 3.38 -6.45 29.93
N LYS A 94 3.84 -6.40 31.18
CA LYS A 94 4.90 -5.48 31.65
C LYS A 94 6.32 -5.82 31.13
N ASN A 95 6.46 -6.67 30.12
CA ASN A 95 7.74 -7.03 29.51
C ASN A 95 7.52 -7.65 28.10
N PHE A 96 8.61 -7.77 27.35
CA PHE A 96 8.59 -8.31 25.98
C PHE A 96 9.01 -9.79 25.89
N GLN A 97 8.87 -10.60 26.95
CA GLN A 97 9.51 -11.93 26.99
C GLN A 97 9.10 -12.89 25.87
N GLU A 98 7.92 -12.69 25.28
CA GLU A 98 7.40 -13.48 24.16
C GLU A 98 8.15 -13.22 22.84
N TRP A 99 8.77 -12.05 22.68
CA TRP A 99 9.32 -11.58 21.41
C TRP A 99 10.82 -11.31 21.47
N THR A 100 11.47 -11.53 20.34
CA THR A 100 12.91 -11.26 20.17
C THR A 100 13.14 -9.98 19.38
N HIS A 101 12.22 -9.67 18.46
CA HIS A 101 12.27 -8.51 17.59
C HIS A 101 10.89 -7.88 17.51
N ILE A 102 10.83 -6.56 17.62
CA ILE A 102 9.65 -5.75 17.36
C ILE A 102 9.98 -4.82 16.21
N ILE A 103 9.16 -4.88 15.18
CA ILE A 103 9.27 -4.04 13.99
C ILE A 103 8.03 -3.15 13.95
N VAL A 104 8.25 -1.85 14.03
CA VAL A 104 7.18 -0.86 13.83
C VAL A 104 7.31 -0.32 12.42
N ASP A 105 6.37 -0.70 11.56
CA ASP A 105 6.34 -0.27 10.16
C ASP A 105 5.56 1.03 9.99
N GLU A 106 5.78 1.71 8.86
CA GLU A 106 5.03 2.91 8.46
C GLU A 106 5.03 4.03 9.51
N VAL A 107 6.12 4.18 10.31
CA VAL A 107 6.17 5.18 11.41
C VAL A 107 6.03 6.62 10.94
N HIS A 108 6.17 6.86 9.63
CA HIS A 108 6.02 8.18 9.02
C HIS A 108 4.56 8.63 8.87
N GLU A 109 3.57 7.73 8.97
CA GLU A 109 2.15 8.10 8.93
C GLU A 109 1.71 8.94 10.14
N ARG A 110 2.52 8.97 11.23
CA ARG A 110 2.27 9.74 12.47
C ARG A 110 0.86 9.55 13.05
N ASP A 111 0.38 8.32 13.02
CA ASP A 111 -0.88 7.96 13.64
C ASP A 111 -0.77 7.91 15.18
N LEU A 112 -1.83 8.32 15.88
CA LEU A 112 -1.89 8.39 17.34
C LEU A 112 -1.57 7.05 18.01
N GLU A 113 -2.07 5.93 17.46
CA GLU A 113 -1.78 4.61 18.03
C GLU A 113 -0.29 4.26 17.93
N THR A 114 0.35 4.68 16.84
CA THR A 114 1.77 4.39 16.58
C THR A 114 2.65 5.20 17.53
N ASP A 115 2.37 6.48 17.71
CA ASP A 115 3.10 7.33 18.65
C ASP A 115 2.96 6.83 20.10
N LEU A 116 1.75 6.44 20.50
CA LEU A 116 1.50 5.85 21.83
C LEU A 116 2.23 4.51 22.01
N LEU A 117 2.26 3.68 20.95
CA LEU A 117 3.03 2.43 20.95
C LEU A 117 4.53 2.69 21.11
N LEU A 118 5.09 3.65 20.36
CA LEU A 118 6.51 4.01 20.45
C LEU A 118 6.87 4.52 21.84
N LEU A 119 6.00 5.32 22.47
CA LEU A 119 6.17 5.77 23.85
C LEU A 119 6.22 4.58 24.83
N LEU A 120 5.28 3.65 24.73
CA LEU A 120 5.22 2.47 25.59
C LEU A 120 6.44 1.57 25.38
N ILE A 121 6.84 1.35 24.13
CA ILE A 121 8.02 0.55 23.81
C ILE A 121 9.28 1.19 24.41
N LYS A 122 9.46 2.51 24.24
CA LYS A 122 10.61 3.24 24.79
C LYS A 122 10.67 3.09 26.31
N LYS A 123 9.53 3.23 27.00
CA LYS A 123 9.44 3.03 28.45
C LYS A 123 9.90 1.64 28.86
N ILE A 124 9.36 0.59 28.25
CA ILE A 124 9.71 -0.80 28.59
C ILE A 124 11.19 -1.08 28.28
N LEU A 125 11.73 -0.58 27.16
CA LEU A 125 13.15 -0.74 26.83
C LEU A 125 14.09 -0.06 27.84
N ILE A 126 13.68 1.08 28.43
CA ILE A 126 14.43 1.73 29.51
C ILE A 126 14.38 0.88 30.78
N GLU A 127 13.21 0.36 31.15
CA GLU A 127 13.03 -0.52 32.31
C GLU A 127 13.82 -1.84 32.17
N ASP A 128 13.82 -2.45 30.99
CA ASP A 128 14.55 -3.70 30.70
C ASP A 128 16.07 -3.52 30.82
N LYS A 129 16.62 -2.36 30.38
CA LYS A 129 18.04 -2.02 30.55
C LYS A 129 18.44 -1.94 32.02
N LEU A 130 17.55 -1.44 32.88
CA LEU A 130 17.77 -1.35 34.32
C LEU A 130 17.66 -2.73 35.00
N GLY A 131 16.91 -3.67 34.42
CA GLY A 131 16.55 -4.96 35.02
C GLY A 131 17.31 -6.22 34.56
N LYS A 132 18.31 -6.13 33.67
CA LYS A 132 19.07 -7.28 33.09
C LYS A 132 18.21 -8.37 32.42
N LYS A 133 16.97 -8.09 32.02
CA LYS A 133 16.09 -9.07 31.38
C LYS A 133 16.04 -8.82 29.87
N ARG A 134 16.57 -9.80 29.12
CA ARG A 134 16.43 -10.06 27.66
C ARG A 134 16.43 -8.84 26.72
N ASN A 135 17.46 -8.74 25.87
CA ASN A 135 17.57 -7.69 24.84
C ASN A 135 16.59 -7.93 23.67
N VAL A 136 15.38 -7.39 23.75
CA VAL A 136 14.49 -7.26 22.58
C VAL A 136 15.05 -6.22 21.62
N LYS A 137 15.05 -6.54 20.33
CA LYS A 137 15.54 -5.63 19.29
C LYS A 137 14.37 -4.86 18.67
N LEU A 138 14.48 -3.54 18.70
CA LEU A 138 13.54 -2.64 18.03
C LEU A 138 14.06 -2.24 16.65
N ILE A 139 13.22 -2.42 15.63
CA ILE A 139 13.41 -1.90 14.28
C ILE A 139 12.25 -0.96 13.97
N LEU A 140 12.56 0.26 13.51
CA LEU A 140 11.57 1.19 12.98
C LEU A 140 11.74 1.27 11.47
N MET A 141 10.65 1.20 10.71
CA MET A 141 10.69 1.30 9.25
C MET A 141 9.92 2.55 8.80
N SER A 142 10.58 3.39 8.02
CA SER A 142 10.06 4.67 7.51
C SER A 142 10.25 4.75 6.00
N ALA A 143 9.32 5.42 5.31
CA ALA A 143 9.44 5.72 3.88
C ALA A 143 9.85 7.18 3.58
N THR A 144 9.94 8.03 4.60
CA THR A 144 10.17 9.47 4.42
C THR A 144 11.47 9.95 5.07
N VAL A 145 11.91 11.13 4.61
CA VAL A 145 13.13 11.87 5.00
C VAL A 145 13.22 12.16 6.51
N ASN A 146 12.15 11.95 7.28
CA ASN A 146 12.10 12.30 8.70
C ASN A 146 12.64 11.21 9.66
N ALA A 147 13.48 10.30 9.17
CA ALA A 147 14.13 9.27 9.99
C ALA A 147 14.95 9.85 11.17
N ARG A 148 15.42 11.11 11.04
CA ARG A 148 16.24 11.77 12.08
C ARG A 148 15.47 12.05 13.37
N GLN A 149 14.19 12.40 13.31
CA GLN A 149 13.41 12.64 14.53
C GLN A 149 13.25 11.36 15.36
N PHE A 150 13.02 10.22 14.69
CA PHE A 150 13.00 8.91 15.36
C PHE A 150 14.38 8.51 15.89
N SER A 151 15.44 8.86 15.17
CA SER A 151 16.84 8.62 15.58
C SER A 151 17.15 9.27 16.91
N GLN A 152 16.75 10.54 17.05
CA GLN A 152 16.91 11.34 18.26
C GLN A 152 15.98 10.87 19.38
N TYR A 153 14.73 10.55 19.06
CA TYR A 153 13.77 10.09 20.06
C TYR A 153 14.21 8.78 20.72
N PHE A 154 14.81 7.84 19.98
CA PHE A 154 15.34 6.58 20.53
C PHE A 154 16.84 6.64 20.87
N ALA A 155 17.45 7.83 20.95
CA ALA A 155 18.84 7.98 21.33
C ALA A 155 19.12 7.31 22.69
N VAL A 156 20.29 6.70 22.80
CA VAL A 156 20.71 5.98 24.01
C VAL A 156 21.85 6.73 24.66
N SER A 157 21.71 7.07 25.94
CA SER A 157 22.79 7.62 26.75
C SER A 157 23.86 6.55 26.97
N LYS A 158 25.09 6.81 26.53
CA LYS A 158 26.27 6.04 26.96
C LYS A 158 26.74 6.55 28.33
N ARG A 159 27.59 5.76 28.99
CA ARG A 159 28.13 6.07 30.33
C ARG A 159 28.94 7.38 30.41
N ASP A 160 29.33 7.94 29.27
CA ASP A 160 30.18 9.15 29.15
C ASP A 160 29.38 10.39 28.67
N ASP A 161 28.10 10.51 29.04
CA ASP A 161 27.20 11.66 28.76
C ASP A 161 26.89 12.01 27.28
N GLU A 162 27.50 11.33 26.31
CA GLU A 162 27.08 11.48 24.91
C GLU A 162 25.86 10.61 24.58
N ASN A 163 24.74 11.26 24.26
CA ASN A 163 23.58 10.63 23.66
C ASN A 163 23.92 10.18 22.23
N VAL A 164 23.98 8.88 22.02
CA VAL A 164 24.20 8.32 20.68
C VAL A 164 22.85 8.14 20.00
N GLU A 165 22.68 8.88 18.90
CA GLU A 165 21.53 8.78 18.00
C GLU A 165 21.36 7.34 17.46
N THR A 166 20.12 6.89 17.29
CA THR A 166 19.86 5.54 16.77
C THR A 166 20.29 5.44 15.30
N PRO A 167 21.09 4.43 14.92
CA PRO A 167 21.58 4.32 13.54
C PRO A 167 20.44 4.18 12.54
N VAL A 168 20.53 4.98 11.47
CA VAL A 168 19.63 4.97 10.31
C VAL A 168 20.32 4.26 9.14
N ILE A 169 19.69 3.19 8.65
CA ILE A 169 20.12 2.43 7.49
C ILE A 169 19.24 2.84 6.32
N LYS A 170 19.84 3.45 5.30
CA LYS A 170 19.15 3.85 4.07
C LYS A 170 19.18 2.73 3.04
N ILE A 171 18.01 2.32 2.55
CA ILE A 171 17.87 1.41 1.42
C ILE A 171 17.99 2.25 0.13
N PRO A 172 18.92 1.93 -0.78
CA PRO A 172 19.09 2.68 -2.02
C PRO A 172 17.80 2.72 -2.85
N THR A 173 17.47 3.90 -3.37
CA THR A 173 16.35 4.06 -4.28
C THR A 173 16.74 3.57 -5.67
N ILE A 174 16.22 2.42 -6.08
CA ILE A 174 16.26 1.99 -7.47
C ILE A 174 14.86 2.24 -8.03
N LYS A 175 14.67 3.36 -8.75
CA LYS A 175 13.46 3.56 -9.55
C LYS A 175 13.49 2.53 -10.67
N LYS A 176 12.71 1.45 -10.55
CA LYS A 176 12.62 0.40 -11.58
C LYS A 176 12.07 0.94 -12.90
N TYR A 177 11.21 1.96 -12.82
CA TYR A 177 10.55 2.59 -13.96
C TYR A 177 10.59 4.11 -13.83
N LYS A 178 10.69 4.78 -14.97
CA LYS A 178 10.51 6.24 -15.06
C LYS A 178 9.02 6.53 -14.90
N ILE A 179 8.69 7.44 -13.99
CA ILE A 179 7.32 7.95 -13.83
C ILE A 179 7.29 9.31 -14.53
N GLU A 180 6.27 9.53 -15.36
CA GLU A 180 6.03 10.78 -16.07
C GLU A 180 4.76 11.41 -15.50
N ASP A 181 4.89 12.67 -15.05
CA ASP A 181 3.78 13.42 -14.49
C ASP A 181 3.13 14.25 -15.60
N VAL A 182 1.82 14.07 -15.78
CA VAL A 182 1.00 14.81 -16.75
C VAL A 182 -0.05 15.61 -15.98
N PHE A 183 -0.10 16.91 -16.22
CA PHE A 183 -1.00 17.84 -15.55
C PHE A 183 -2.23 18.15 -16.40
N LEU A 184 -3.26 18.74 -15.77
CA LEU A 184 -4.56 18.98 -16.41
C LEU A 184 -4.45 19.83 -17.69
N ASP A 185 -3.58 20.83 -17.68
CA ASP A 185 -3.28 21.72 -18.81
C ASP A 185 -2.76 20.97 -20.05
N GLN A 186 -2.10 19.82 -19.85
CA GLN A 186 -1.61 18.96 -20.92
C GLN A 186 -2.67 17.98 -21.43
N LEU A 187 -3.72 17.73 -20.65
CA LEU A 187 -4.81 16.78 -20.98
C LEU A 187 -6.01 17.46 -21.62
N VAL A 188 -6.15 18.78 -21.47
CA VAL A 188 -7.28 19.54 -22.00
C VAL A 188 -6.95 20.08 -23.39
N SER A 189 -7.87 19.91 -24.34
CA SER A 189 -7.62 20.17 -25.76
C SER A 189 -7.45 21.65 -26.13
N SER A 190 -7.90 22.59 -25.29
CA SER A 190 -7.74 24.02 -25.54
C SER A 190 -7.61 24.85 -24.26
N PRO A 191 -6.92 26.01 -24.29
CA PRO A 191 -6.82 26.91 -23.16
C PRO A 191 -8.18 27.40 -22.63
N GLU A 192 -9.16 27.61 -23.51
CA GLU A 192 -10.49 28.11 -23.12
C GLU A 192 -11.26 27.09 -22.27
N ALA A 193 -11.15 25.80 -22.63
CA ALA A 193 -11.75 24.72 -21.84
C ALA A 193 -11.06 24.56 -20.49
N LEU A 194 -9.75 24.83 -20.42
CA LEU A 194 -8.99 24.81 -19.18
C LEU A 194 -9.42 25.96 -18.26
N ASP A 195 -9.58 27.16 -18.80
CA ASP A 195 -10.07 28.33 -18.06
C ASP A 195 -11.49 28.12 -17.54
N GLU A 196 -12.37 27.49 -18.33
CA GLU A 196 -13.73 27.15 -17.89
C GLU A 196 -13.69 26.20 -16.68
N ILE A 197 -12.82 25.18 -16.70
CA ILE A 197 -12.65 24.25 -15.59
C ILE A 197 -12.13 24.99 -14.36
N TYR A 198 -11.06 25.78 -14.48
CA TYR A 198 -10.48 26.52 -13.36
C TYR A 198 -11.46 27.54 -12.75
N SER A 199 -12.30 28.19 -13.56
CA SER A 199 -13.30 29.15 -13.09
C SER A 199 -14.36 28.54 -12.16
N LYS A 200 -14.60 27.23 -12.29
CA LYS A 200 -15.59 26.49 -11.48
C LYS A 200 -14.98 25.87 -10.23
N ILE A 201 -13.66 25.81 -10.12
CA ILE A 201 -12.98 25.24 -8.95
C ILE A 201 -13.09 26.23 -7.79
N ASP A 202 -13.83 25.82 -6.77
CA ASP A 202 -13.88 26.52 -5.49
C ASP A 202 -12.73 26.04 -4.60
N MET A 203 -11.68 26.86 -4.52
CA MET A 203 -10.49 26.59 -3.71
C MET A 203 -10.79 26.60 -2.20
N GLU A 204 -11.91 27.20 -1.75
CA GLU A 204 -12.30 27.21 -0.34
C GLU A 204 -13.06 25.94 0.05
N ARG A 205 -13.78 25.32 -0.90
CA ARG A 205 -14.66 24.18 -0.61
C ARG A 205 -14.03 22.80 -0.83
N ALA A 206 -12.85 22.71 -1.46
CA ALA A 206 -12.14 21.44 -1.70
C ALA A 206 -13.06 20.31 -2.24
N THR A 207 -14.00 20.68 -3.11
CA THR A 207 -14.95 19.75 -3.75
C THR A 207 -14.61 19.55 -5.22
N LEU A 208 -14.69 18.30 -5.69
CA LEU A 208 -14.52 17.99 -7.10
C LEU A 208 -15.73 18.44 -7.93
N ILE A 209 -15.46 19.20 -8.99
CA ILE A 209 -16.47 19.62 -9.97
C ILE A 209 -16.73 18.50 -11.01
N PRO A 210 -17.94 18.43 -11.61
CA PRO A 210 -18.32 17.42 -12.60
C PRO A 210 -17.35 17.28 -13.78
N GLU A 211 -16.74 18.37 -14.20
CA GLU A 211 -15.79 18.45 -15.31
C GLU A 211 -14.53 17.62 -15.04
N LEU A 212 -14.04 17.60 -13.79
CA LEU A 212 -12.85 16.81 -13.42
C LEU A 212 -13.12 15.30 -13.49
N TYR A 213 -14.31 14.85 -13.10
CA TYR A 213 -14.71 13.45 -13.29
C TYR A 213 -14.82 13.10 -14.77
N THR A 214 -15.45 13.99 -15.55
CA THR A 214 -15.60 13.81 -16.99
C THR A 214 -14.24 13.72 -17.68
N GLN A 215 -13.30 14.56 -17.28
CA GLN A 215 -11.94 14.55 -17.79
C GLN A 215 -11.22 13.25 -17.40
N ALA A 216 -11.31 12.80 -16.15
CA ALA A 216 -10.70 11.52 -15.74
C ALA A 216 -11.24 10.32 -16.54
N VAL A 217 -12.55 10.29 -16.81
CA VAL A 217 -13.16 9.27 -17.69
C VAL A 217 -12.59 9.35 -19.12
N ARG A 218 -12.39 10.55 -19.67
CA ARG A 218 -11.78 10.74 -21.00
C ARG A 218 -10.34 10.25 -21.01
N THR A 219 -9.54 10.62 -20.02
CA THR A 219 -8.16 10.16 -19.89
C THR A 219 -8.07 8.63 -19.85
N ILE A 220 -8.92 7.95 -19.09
CA ILE A 220 -8.94 6.47 -19.05
C ILE A 220 -9.21 5.88 -20.44
N LYS A 221 -10.13 6.48 -21.22
CA LYS A 221 -10.41 6.05 -22.60
C LYS A 221 -9.23 6.31 -23.55
N GLU A 222 -8.51 7.41 -23.36
CA GLU A 222 -7.31 7.72 -24.14
C GLU A 222 -6.18 6.73 -23.85
N LEU A 223 -5.91 6.42 -22.57
CA LEU A 223 -4.96 5.37 -22.17
C LEU A 223 -5.27 4.03 -22.82
N ASP A 224 -6.55 3.69 -22.84
CA ASP A 224 -7.06 2.49 -23.50
C ASP A 224 -6.78 2.50 -25.01
N ARG A 225 -7.06 3.60 -25.72
CA ARG A 225 -6.77 3.75 -27.15
C ARG A 225 -5.27 3.72 -27.45
N GLU A 226 -4.47 4.36 -26.60
CA GLU A 226 -3.01 4.39 -26.75
C GLU A 226 -2.43 2.98 -26.62
N GLU A 227 -2.79 2.24 -25.57
CA GLU A 227 -2.36 0.84 -25.41
C GLU A 227 -2.83 -0.04 -26.58
N ALA A 228 -4.06 0.16 -27.07
CA ALA A 228 -4.57 -0.57 -28.22
C ALA A 228 -3.80 -0.22 -29.52
N SER A 229 -3.42 1.04 -29.74
CA SER A 229 -2.66 1.46 -30.93
C SER A 229 -1.25 0.85 -31.01
N HIS A 230 -0.70 0.47 -29.85
CA HIS A 230 0.55 -0.26 -29.70
C HIS A 230 0.35 -1.79 -29.70
N ASP A 231 -0.89 -2.28 -29.89
CA ASP A 231 -1.21 -3.71 -29.97
C ASP A 231 -0.74 -4.28 -31.33
N PRO A 232 0.25 -5.19 -31.34
CA PRO A 232 0.75 -5.81 -32.57
C PRO A 232 -0.34 -6.55 -33.35
N ARG A 233 -1.41 -7.02 -32.70
CA ARG A 233 -2.51 -7.78 -33.33
C ARG A 233 -3.40 -6.92 -34.23
N LEU A 234 -3.52 -5.63 -33.94
CA LEU A 234 -4.22 -4.68 -34.81
C LEU A 234 -3.36 -4.25 -36.01
N ARG A 235 -2.04 -4.51 -35.96
CA ARG A 235 -1.09 -4.19 -37.03
C ARG A 235 -0.76 -5.39 -37.93
N HIS A 236 -0.83 -6.62 -37.42
CA HIS A 236 -0.53 -7.84 -38.17
C HIS A 236 -1.66 -8.85 -37.97
N GLY A 237 -2.26 -9.29 -39.07
CA GLY A 237 -3.34 -10.27 -39.08
C GLY A 237 -2.97 -11.53 -38.30
N ALA A 238 -3.64 -11.70 -37.16
CA ALA A 238 -4.02 -12.96 -36.52
C ALA A 238 -3.13 -14.21 -36.76
N GLU A 239 -1.90 -14.26 -36.23
CA GLU A 239 -1.21 -15.55 -36.03
C GLU A 239 -0.61 -15.78 -34.63
N ASP A 240 -0.40 -14.75 -33.79
CA ASP A 240 0.09 -14.95 -32.42
C ASP A 240 -1.05 -15.06 -31.37
N LYS A 241 -1.63 -16.25 -31.25
CA LYS A 241 -2.75 -16.57 -30.34
C LYS A 241 -2.37 -16.77 -28.85
N LEU A 242 -1.15 -16.46 -28.42
CA LEU A 242 -0.65 -16.94 -27.11
C LEU A 242 -0.10 -15.90 -26.14
N ILE A 243 -0.23 -14.60 -26.39
CA ILE A 243 0.10 -13.57 -25.40
C ILE A 243 -1.19 -12.88 -24.93
N GLN A 244 -1.83 -13.42 -23.90
CA GLN A 244 -2.80 -12.64 -23.12
C GLN A 244 -2.03 -11.49 -22.48
N ARG A 245 -2.15 -10.28 -23.02
CA ARG A 245 -1.65 -9.10 -22.33
C ARG A 245 -2.75 -8.60 -21.38
N GLU A 246 -2.41 -8.57 -20.10
CA GLU A 246 -3.14 -7.84 -19.08
C GLU A 246 -2.95 -6.34 -19.35
N ARG A 247 -4.04 -5.58 -19.42
CA ARG A 247 -3.97 -4.11 -19.48
C ARG A 247 -3.51 -3.59 -18.13
N GLY A 248 -2.70 -2.53 -18.14
CA GLY A 248 -2.25 -1.90 -16.91
C GLY A 248 -3.44 -1.38 -16.10
N SER A 249 -3.49 -1.67 -14.80
CA SER A 249 -4.54 -1.14 -13.93
C SER A 249 -4.40 0.37 -13.74
N VAL A 250 -5.54 1.05 -13.60
CA VAL A 250 -5.62 2.48 -13.27
C VAL A 250 -6.03 2.64 -11.82
N LEU A 251 -5.26 3.39 -11.05
CA LEU A 251 -5.60 3.81 -9.70
C LEU A 251 -6.05 5.29 -9.73
N VAL A 252 -7.29 5.55 -9.31
CA VAL A 252 -7.86 6.90 -9.22
C VAL A 252 -7.95 7.29 -7.74
N PHE A 253 -7.22 8.34 -7.35
CA PHE A 253 -7.30 8.93 -6.03
C PHE A 253 -8.42 9.97 -5.96
N LEU A 254 -9.35 9.77 -5.02
CA LEU A 254 -10.51 10.61 -4.78
C LEU A 254 -10.54 11.07 -3.31
N PRO A 255 -11.14 12.23 -2.99
CA PRO A 255 -11.14 12.80 -1.64
C PRO A 255 -11.89 11.93 -0.61
N GLY A 256 -12.99 11.30 -1.02
CA GLY A 256 -13.86 10.58 -0.11
C GLY A 256 -14.81 9.60 -0.78
N ILE A 257 -15.67 9.00 0.05
CA ILE A 257 -16.61 7.95 -0.37
C ILE A 257 -17.71 8.46 -1.31
N MET A 258 -18.10 9.73 -1.19
CA MET A 258 -19.11 10.33 -2.08
C MET A 258 -18.55 10.47 -3.48
N GLU A 259 -17.32 10.93 -3.61
CA GLU A 259 -16.59 11.10 -4.86
C GLU A 259 -16.31 9.74 -5.51
N ILE A 260 -15.95 8.71 -4.71
CA ILE A 260 -15.85 7.31 -5.17
C ILE A 260 -17.17 6.84 -5.77
N LYS A 261 -18.30 7.06 -5.09
CA LYS A 261 -19.61 6.65 -5.60
C LYS A 261 -19.98 7.38 -6.90
N THR A 262 -19.72 8.68 -6.98
CA THR A 262 -19.96 9.49 -8.18
C THR A 262 -19.14 9.00 -9.37
N MET A 263 -17.82 8.81 -9.18
CA MET A 263 -16.94 8.31 -10.22
C MET A 263 -17.33 6.88 -10.66
N CYS A 264 -17.66 6.01 -9.71
CA CYS A 264 -18.12 4.65 -9.98
C CYS A 264 -19.40 4.65 -10.83
N LYS A 265 -20.36 5.54 -10.53
CA LYS A 265 -21.60 5.69 -11.32
C LYS A 265 -21.27 6.09 -12.76
N LEU A 266 -20.43 7.11 -12.96
CA LEU A 266 -20.06 7.61 -14.28
C LEU A 266 -19.34 6.54 -15.11
N LEU A 267 -18.36 5.84 -14.53
CA LEU A 267 -17.64 4.75 -15.22
C LEU A 267 -18.59 3.59 -15.60
N ASN A 268 -19.55 3.24 -14.75
CA ASN A 268 -20.54 2.21 -15.06
C ASN A 268 -21.52 2.64 -16.17
N GLU A 269 -21.91 3.91 -16.21
CA GLU A 269 -22.74 4.45 -17.30
C GLU A 269 -21.99 4.40 -18.63
N GLU A 270 -20.69 4.71 -18.65
CA GLU A 270 -19.86 4.59 -19.84
C GLU A 270 -19.67 3.15 -20.30
N ASN A 271 -19.41 2.20 -19.38
CA ASN A 271 -19.39 0.77 -19.68
C ASN A 271 -20.68 0.31 -20.39
N ARG A 272 -21.86 0.80 -19.95
CA ARG A 272 -23.15 0.47 -20.58
C ARG A 272 -23.31 1.06 -21.98
N LYS A 273 -22.86 2.31 -22.18
CA LYS A 273 -22.93 2.98 -23.50
C LYS A 273 -22.08 2.23 -24.53
N GLN A 274 -20.88 1.80 -24.14
CA GLN A 274 -20.00 1.02 -25.01
C GLN A 274 -20.61 -0.33 -25.38
N ALA A 275 -21.20 -1.04 -24.40
CA ALA A 275 -21.86 -2.32 -24.66
C ALA A 275 -23.03 -2.25 -25.68
N ASN A 276 -23.68 -1.10 -25.80
CA ASN A 276 -24.83 -0.92 -26.70
C ASN A 276 -24.48 -0.41 -28.10
N ASN A 277 -23.29 0.16 -28.31
CA ASN A 277 -22.92 0.80 -29.59
C ASN A 277 -22.20 -0.13 -30.58
N ASP A 278 -21.69 -1.30 -30.14
CA ASP A 278 -20.89 -2.19 -30.97
C ASP A 278 -21.67 -3.37 -31.56
N THR A 279 -22.40 -3.10 -32.64
CA THR A 279 -22.93 -4.14 -33.56
C THR A 279 -22.04 -4.37 -34.79
N LYS A 280 -20.90 -3.65 -34.91
CA LYS A 280 -20.03 -3.69 -36.11
C LYS A 280 -18.76 -4.54 -35.98
N PHE A 281 -18.33 -4.90 -34.77
CA PHE A 281 -17.19 -5.80 -34.56
C PHE A 281 -17.68 -7.18 -34.09
N LYS A 282 -17.21 -8.24 -34.77
CA LYS A 282 -17.46 -9.65 -34.38
C LYS A 282 -16.53 -10.16 -33.26
N ASP A 283 -15.59 -9.33 -32.82
CA ASP A 283 -14.79 -9.55 -31.62
C ASP A 283 -15.42 -8.78 -30.45
N PRO A 284 -15.44 -9.32 -29.22
CA PRO A 284 -15.90 -8.60 -28.04
C PRO A 284 -15.05 -7.34 -27.85
N ASP A 285 -15.65 -6.15 -27.93
CA ASP A 285 -14.93 -4.87 -27.89
C ASP A 285 -14.08 -4.74 -26.59
N PRO A 286 -12.77 -4.43 -26.70
CA PRO A 286 -11.77 -4.61 -25.64
C PRO A 286 -11.69 -3.48 -24.61
N PHE A 287 -12.74 -2.67 -24.42
CA PHE A 287 -12.68 -1.45 -23.59
C PHE A 287 -13.60 -1.46 -22.36
N GLN A 288 -13.98 -2.64 -21.87
CA GLN A 288 -14.75 -2.75 -20.63
C GLN A 288 -13.87 -2.62 -19.39
N TRP A 289 -14.44 -2.03 -18.33
CA TRP A 289 -13.72 -1.80 -17.08
C TRP A 289 -14.25 -2.66 -15.93
N ASP A 290 -13.34 -3.26 -15.17
CA ASP A 290 -13.62 -3.89 -13.87
C ASP A 290 -13.37 -2.86 -12.76
N ILE A 291 -14.45 -2.25 -12.26
CA ILE A 291 -14.38 -1.14 -11.30
C ILE A 291 -14.37 -1.69 -9.87
N VAL A 292 -13.35 -1.34 -9.10
CA VAL A 292 -13.16 -1.78 -7.70
C VAL A 292 -13.07 -0.56 -6.79
N ASN A 293 -13.89 -0.54 -5.73
CA ASN A 293 -13.87 0.54 -4.74
C ASN A 293 -12.97 0.16 -3.56
N LEU A 294 -12.08 1.06 -3.17
CA LEU A 294 -11.13 0.87 -2.09
C LEU A 294 -11.21 2.02 -1.08
N HIS A 295 -12.01 1.82 -0.02
CA HIS A 295 -12.24 2.79 1.04
C HIS A 295 -12.30 2.10 2.42
N SER A 296 -12.00 2.81 3.50
CA SER A 296 -11.92 2.23 4.86
C SER A 296 -13.25 1.68 5.36
N SER A 297 -14.37 2.20 4.85
CA SER A 297 -15.73 1.75 5.19
C SER A 297 -16.19 0.52 4.41
N VAL A 298 -15.44 0.07 3.41
CA VAL A 298 -15.74 -1.10 2.58
C VAL A 298 -15.29 -2.37 3.32
N THR A 299 -16.02 -3.48 3.16
CA THR A 299 -15.68 -4.72 3.88
C THR A 299 -14.31 -5.27 3.47
N ASN A 300 -13.66 -6.05 4.35
CA ASN A 300 -12.34 -6.62 4.02
C ASN A 300 -12.38 -7.51 2.76
N ASP A 301 -13.46 -8.24 2.53
CA ASP A 301 -13.59 -9.11 1.36
C ASP A 301 -13.79 -8.30 0.08
N GLU A 302 -14.47 -7.15 0.15
CA GLU A 302 -14.55 -6.23 -0.98
C GLU A 302 -13.23 -5.53 -1.26
N GLN A 303 -12.50 -5.09 -0.22
CA GLN A 303 -11.17 -4.49 -0.42
C GLN A 303 -10.17 -5.49 -1.01
N ARG A 304 -10.29 -6.79 -0.69
CA ARG A 304 -9.44 -7.85 -1.26
C ARG A 304 -9.58 -7.99 -2.78
N LYS A 305 -10.72 -7.61 -3.36
CA LYS A 305 -10.95 -7.63 -4.81
C LYS A 305 -9.94 -6.76 -5.59
N VAL A 306 -9.26 -5.83 -4.91
CA VAL A 306 -8.19 -5.03 -5.52
C VAL A 306 -7.03 -5.90 -6.02
N PHE A 307 -6.81 -7.06 -5.40
CA PHE A 307 -5.74 -8.00 -5.76
C PHE A 307 -6.18 -9.02 -6.82
N ASP A 308 -7.46 -9.06 -7.18
CA ASP A 308 -7.95 -9.96 -8.22
C ASP A 308 -7.42 -9.51 -9.59
N THR A 309 -7.07 -10.49 -10.43
CA THR A 309 -6.71 -10.24 -11.83
C THR A 309 -7.97 -9.87 -12.60
N PRO A 310 -7.96 -8.78 -13.40
CA PRO A 310 -9.10 -8.46 -14.26
C PRO A 310 -9.39 -9.58 -15.25
N LYS A 311 -10.63 -9.64 -15.74
CA LYS A 311 -10.97 -10.59 -16.82
C LYS A 311 -10.17 -10.25 -18.08
N PRO A 312 -9.88 -11.23 -18.96
CA PRO A 312 -9.19 -10.97 -20.22
C PRO A 312 -9.83 -9.83 -21.00
N TYR A 313 -8.98 -8.94 -21.54
CA TYR A 313 -9.39 -7.77 -22.32
C TYR A 313 -10.16 -6.68 -21.56
N ARG A 314 -10.25 -6.76 -20.23
CA ARG A 314 -10.78 -5.68 -19.38
C ARG A 314 -9.66 -4.98 -18.64
N ARG A 315 -9.83 -3.67 -18.40
CA ARG A 315 -8.95 -2.91 -17.52
C ARG A 315 -9.55 -2.84 -16.12
N LYS A 316 -8.75 -3.11 -15.09
CA LYS A 316 -9.16 -2.87 -13.69
C LYS A 316 -8.96 -1.39 -13.34
N ILE A 317 -10.01 -0.78 -12.80
CA ILE A 317 -10.00 0.61 -12.32
C ILE A 317 -10.26 0.60 -10.82
N ILE A 318 -9.29 1.03 -10.05
CA ILE A 318 -9.36 1.08 -8.59
C ILE A 318 -9.67 2.51 -8.18
N LEU A 319 -10.81 2.72 -7.52
CA LEU A 319 -11.21 4.02 -6.98
C LEU A 319 -10.87 4.05 -5.49
N SER A 320 -9.92 4.90 -5.08
CA SER A 320 -9.44 4.91 -3.69
C SER A 320 -9.26 6.30 -3.11
N THR A 321 -9.27 6.39 -1.78
CA THR A 321 -8.71 7.53 -1.05
C THR A 321 -7.21 7.32 -0.82
N ASN A 322 -6.61 8.06 0.12
CA ASN A 322 -5.22 7.88 0.57
C ASN A 322 -4.89 6.48 1.12
N ILE A 323 -5.84 5.56 1.24
CA ILE A 323 -5.59 4.18 1.69
C ILE A 323 -4.64 3.44 0.74
N ALA A 324 -4.75 3.68 -0.57
CA ALA A 324 -3.86 3.08 -1.56
C ALA A 324 -2.45 3.70 -1.60
N GLU A 325 -2.24 4.87 -0.98
CA GLU A 325 -0.96 5.60 -1.07
C GLU A 325 0.16 4.91 -0.28
N SER A 326 -0.17 4.41 0.91
CA SER A 326 0.83 3.87 1.84
C SER A 326 0.49 2.46 2.33
N SER A 327 -0.77 2.04 2.27
CA SER A 327 -1.21 0.86 3.01
C SER A 327 -1.42 -0.39 2.17
N ILE A 328 -1.39 -0.28 0.85
CA ILE A 328 -1.64 -1.41 -0.06
C ILE A 328 -0.72 -1.26 -1.27
N THR A 329 0.01 -2.33 -1.60
CA THR A 329 0.75 -2.42 -2.86
C THR A 329 0.00 -3.32 -3.82
N VAL A 330 -0.57 -2.75 -4.87
CA VAL A 330 -1.25 -3.49 -5.94
C VAL A 330 -0.26 -3.63 -7.11
N PRO A 331 0.10 -4.87 -7.52
CA PRO A 331 1.26 -5.10 -8.38
C PRO A 331 1.06 -4.68 -9.84
N ASP A 332 -0.17 -4.60 -10.32
CA ASP A 332 -0.52 -4.39 -11.73
C ASP A 332 -0.92 -2.95 -12.07
N ILE A 333 -0.72 -1.99 -11.15
CA ILE A 333 -0.97 -0.57 -11.42
C ILE A 333 0.10 -0.02 -12.36
N VAL A 334 -0.34 0.57 -13.48
CA VAL A 334 0.52 1.27 -14.45
C VAL A 334 0.23 2.77 -14.46
N TYR A 335 -1.01 3.18 -14.22
CA TYR A 335 -1.44 4.58 -14.29
C TYR A 335 -2.05 5.04 -12.96
N GLY A 336 -1.69 6.24 -12.52
CA GLY A 336 -2.29 6.92 -11.39
C GLY A 336 -2.98 8.21 -11.84
N ILE A 337 -4.24 8.40 -11.48
CA ILE A 337 -4.99 9.64 -11.70
C ILE A 337 -5.27 10.27 -10.34
N MET A 338 -4.81 11.50 -10.12
CA MET A 338 -4.99 12.22 -8.86
C MET A 338 -6.08 13.28 -9.00
N LEU A 339 -7.24 13.03 -8.36
CA LEU A 339 -8.31 14.01 -8.20
C LEU A 339 -8.43 14.41 -6.72
N LYS A 340 -7.31 14.85 -6.13
CA LYS A 340 -7.27 15.30 -4.73
C LYS A 340 -6.76 16.74 -4.65
N PHE A 341 -7.34 17.52 -3.74
CA PHE A 341 -6.79 18.82 -3.35
C PHE A 341 -5.60 18.56 -2.42
N SER A 342 -4.43 19.12 -2.76
CA SER A 342 -3.19 18.98 -2.00
C SER A 342 -3.06 20.02 -0.90
#